data_AF-A0A3C1DSD8-F1
#
_entry.id   AF-A0A3C1DSD8-F1
#
_cell.length_a   1.000
_cell.length_b   1.000
_cell.length_c   1.000
_cell.angle_alpha   90.00
_cell.angle_beta   90.00
_cell.angle_gamma   90.00
#
_symmetry.space_group_name_H-M   'P 1'
#
loop_
_entity.id
_entity.type
_entity.pdbx_description
1 polymer ?
#
loop_
_entity_poly.entity_id
_entity_poly.type
_entity_poly.pdbx_seq_one_letter_code
_entity_poly.pdbx_strand_id
1 'polypeptide(L)' 'MTTDDTPSRTEPVFTVLRGQPSDEDLAAVIAVLSAIGSGQGAGPTLASGRRSRWSNPAASLRQPLTPGPRAWWGSALPR' A
#
# COMPACT_ATOMS: atom_id res chain seq x y z
N MET A 1 35.25 15.62 -18.94
CA MET A 1 34.04 15.05 -19.58
C MET A 1 33.01 14.97 -18.47
N THR A 2 32.24 16.04 -18.31
CA THR A 2 31.29 16.20 -17.19
C THR A 2 29.92 15.79 -17.71
N THR A 3 29.38 14.70 -17.18
CA THR A 3 28.01 14.28 -17.48
C THR A 3 27.08 15.03 -16.53
N ASP A 4 26.25 15.90 -17.08
CA ASP A 4 25.11 16.50 -16.39
C ASP A 4 24.05 15.40 -16.21
N ASP A 5 23.73 15.07 -14.95
CA ASP A 5 22.67 14.13 -14.59
C ASP A 5 21.46 14.95 -14.13
N THR A 6 20.54 15.22 -15.05
CA THR A 6 19.32 15.98 -14.76
C THR A 6 18.22 15.00 -14.35
N PRO A 7 17.74 14.98 -13.08
CA PRO A 7 16.72 14.04 -12.66
C PRO A 7 15.38 14.36 -13.34
N SER A 8 14.87 13.41 -14.12
CA SER A 8 13.54 13.44 -14.74
C SER A 8 12.45 13.54 -13.67
N ARG A 9 11.80 14.71 -13.61
CA ARG A 9 10.84 15.09 -12.58
C ARG A 9 9.46 14.48 -12.90
N THR A 10 9.10 13.39 -12.22
CA THR A 10 7.78 12.75 -12.33
C THR A 10 6.69 13.67 -11.82
N GLU A 11 5.61 13.87 -12.59
CA GLU A 11 4.46 14.63 -12.14
C GLU A 11 3.74 13.94 -10.95
N PRO A 12 3.31 14.71 -9.93
CA PRO A 12 2.65 14.13 -8.78
C PRO A 12 1.25 13.62 -9.14
N VAL A 13 0.97 12.35 -8.80
CA VAL A 13 -0.32 11.68 -9.08
C VAL A 13 -1.48 12.31 -8.29
N PHE A 14 -1.18 13.06 -7.23
CA PHE A 14 -2.17 13.82 -6.46
C PHE A 14 -1.54 15.08 -5.86
N THR A 15 -2.36 16.10 -5.62
CA THR A 15 -1.95 17.38 -5.05
C THR A 15 -2.54 17.56 -3.66
N VAL A 16 -1.68 17.88 -2.68
CA VAL A 16 -2.12 18.24 -1.33
C VAL A 16 -2.56 19.70 -1.34
N LEU A 17 -3.86 19.93 -1.18
CA LEU A 17 -4.43 21.29 -1.20
C LEU A 17 -4.24 22.02 0.14
N ARG A 18 -4.17 21.28 1.25
CA ARG A 18 -3.99 21.82 2.60
C ARG A 18 -3.08 20.89 3.41
N GLY A 19 -1.93 21.40 3.82
CA GLY A 19 -1.04 20.74 4.77
C GLY A 19 -1.32 21.25 6.19
N GLN A 20 -1.04 20.42 7.20
CA GLN A 20 -1.18 20.75 8.64
C GLN A 20 -2.64 20.95 9.10
N PRO A 21 -3.46 19.87 9.15
CA PRO A 21 -4.76 19.94 9.80
C PRO A 21 -4.62 20.33 11.28
N SER A 22 -5.64 20.96 11.85
CA SER A 22 -5.70 21.13 13.31
C SER A 22 -5.97 19.78 14.00
N ASP A 23 -5.78 19.73 15.31
CA ASP A 23 -6.05 18.52 16.10
C ASP A 23 -7.53 18.12 16.02
N GLU A 24 -8.44 19.11 15.95
CA GLU A 24 -9.88 18.89 15.79
C GLU A 24 -10.23 18.29 14.41
N ASP A 25 -9.63 18.82 13.34
CA ASP A 25 -9.83 18.29 11.98
C ASP A 25 -9.34 16.85 11.89
N LEU A 26 -8.17 16.55 12.49
CA LEU A 26 -7.62 15.20 12.55
C LEU A 26 -8.57 14.26 13.31
N ALA A 27 -9.07 14.69 14.47
CA ALA A 27 -9.99 13.92 15.29
C ALA A 27 -11.30 13.61 14.56
N ALA A 28 -11.85 14.57 13.82
CA ALA A 28 -13.06 14.38 13.04
C ALA A 28 -12.90 13.28 11.97
N VAL A 29 -11.77 13.29 11.23
CA VAL A 29 -11.48 12.26 10.23
C VAL A 29 -11.33 10.88 10.87
N ILE A 30 -10.61 10.79 11.99
CA ILE A 30 -10.44 9.52 12.72
C ILE A 30 -11.79 8.98 13.21
N ALA A 31 -12.66 9.84 13.74
CA ALA A 31 -13.98 9.45 14.23
C ALA A 31 -14.85 8.87 13.11
N VAL A 32 -14.86 9.52 11.94
CA VAL A 32 -15.60 9.04 10.76
C VAL A 32 -15.04 7.70 10.27
N LEU A 33 -13.72 7.58 10.10
CA LEU A 33 -13.09 6.34 9.64
C LEU A 33 -13.30 5.18 10.62
N SER A 34 -13.24 5.46 11.92
CA SER A 34 -13.49 4.47 12.97
C SER A 34 -14.95 4.02 12.93
N ALA A 35 -15.92 4.93 12.82
CA ALA A 35 -17.32 4.57 12.70
C ALA A 35 -17.61 3.68 11.49
N ILE A 36 -16.98 3.94 10.34
CA ILE A 36 -17.07 3.09 9.14
C ILE A 36 -16.42 1.72 9.38
N GLY A 37 -15.24 1.69 10.00
CA GLY A 37 -14.49 0.44 10.27
C GLY A 37 -15.12 -0.44 11.34
N SER A 38 -15.83 0.15 12.31
CA SER A 38 -16.49 -0.55 13.42
C SER A 38 -17.77 -1.29 13.02
N GLY A 39 -18.28 -1.10 11.79
CA GLY A 39 -19.45 -1.82 11.26
C GLY A 39 -19.31 -3.34 11.12
N GLN A 40 -18.13 -3.91 11.44
CA GLN A 40 -17.83 -5.34 11.31
C GLN A 40 -18.05 -6.16 12.60
N GLY A 41 -18.80 -5.63 13.57
CA GLY A 41 -18.88 -6.21 14.92
C GLY A 41 -20.28 -6.35 15.51
N ALA A 42 -21.23 -7.01 14.83
CA ALA A 42 -22.40 -7.61 15.50
C ALA A 42 -23.17 -8.58 14.57
N GLY A 43 -22.70 -9.83 14.47
CA GLY A 43 -23.52 -10.94 13.98
C GLY A 43 -22.70 -12.12 13.45
N PRO A 44 -23.02 -13.37 13.83
CA PRO A 44 -22.45 -14.54 13.18
C PRO A 44 -23.13 -14.73 11.82
N THR A 45 -22.79 -13.90 10.84
CA THR A 45 -23.28 -14.09 9.48
C THR A 45 -22.20 -14.75 8.65
N LEU A 46 -22.41 -16.05 8.47
CA LEU A 46 -21.86 -16.90 7.43
C LEU A 46 -21.99 -16.23 6.05
N ALA A 47 -21.02 -15.41 5.70
CA ALA A 47 -20.66 -15.17 4.32
C ALA A 47 -19.16 -15.34 4.25
N SER A 48 -18.70 -16.33 3.50
CA SER A 48 -17.31 -16.43 3.08
C SER A 48 -17.00 -15.21 2.19
N GLY A 49 -16.87 -14.05 2.81
CA GLY A 49 -16.30 -12.88 2.18
C GLY A 49 -14.93 -13.29 1.69
N ARG A 50 -14.67 -13.06 0.40
CA ARG A 50 -13.37 -13.35 -0.22
C ARG A 50 -12.29 -12.85 0.74
N ARG A 51 -11.56 -13.78 1.37
CA ARG A 51 -10.51 -13.45 2.35
C ARG A 51 -9.63 -12.38 1.72
N SER A 52 -9.37 -11.30 2.46
CA SER A 52 -8.56 -10.22 1.94
C SER A 52 -7.23 -10.78 1.44
N ARG A 53 -6.86 -10.46 0.20
CA ARG A 53 -5.57 -10.86 -0.36
C ARG A 53 -4.40 -10.26 0.42
N TRP A 54 -4.62 -9.13 1.08
CA TRP A 54 -3.65 -8.44 1.92
C TRP A 54 -3.42 -9.16 3.26
N SER A 55 -4.46 -9.76 3.83
CA SER A 55 -4.36 -10.53 5.08
C SER A 55 -4.04 -12.01 4.83
N ASN A 56 -3.61 -12.38 3.61
CA ASN A 56 -3.30 -13.77 3.29
C ASN A 56 -1.98 -14.16 3.98
N PRO A 57 -1.97 -15.12 4.93
CA PRO A 57 -0.74 -15.53 5.61
C PRO A 57 0.35 -16.01 4.64
N ALA A 58 -0.03 -16.55 3.47
CA ALA A 58 0.91 -16.96 2.43
C ALA A 58 1.75 -15.80 1.87
N ALA A 59 1.29 -14.54 2.01
CA ALA A 59 2.06 -13.35 1.64
C ALA A 59 3.20 -13.06 2.63
N SER A 60 3.08 -13.50 3.89
CA SER A 60 4.15 -13.39 4.90
C SER A 60 5.15 -14.54 4.82
N LEU A 61 4.81 -15.61 4.12
CA LEU A 61 5.69 -16.75 3.89
C LEU A 61 6.59 -16.48 2.68
N ARG A 62 7.85 -16.89 2.77
CA ARG A 62 8.76 -16.86 1.63
C ARG A 62 8.22 -17.79 0.55
N GLN A 63 7.94 -17.25 -0.63
CA GLN A 63 7.55 -18.06 -1.79
C GLN A 63 8.78 -18.81 -2.33
N PRO A 64 8.61 -20.07 -2.80
CA PRO A 64 9.68 -20.78 -3.47
C PRO A 64 10.18 -19.98 -4.68
N LEU A 65 11.49 -19.87 -4.83
CA LEU A 65 12.09 -19.31 -6.05
C LEU A 65 11.81 -20.30 -7.19
N THR A 66 11.15 -19.84 -8.25
CA THR A 66 10.95 -20.65 -9.46
C THR A 66 12.21 -20.55 -10.32
N PRO A 67 13.02 -21.62 -10.45
CA PRO A 67 14.18 -21.61 -11.33
C PRO A 67 13.72 -21.58 -12.80
N GLY A 68 14.41 -20.83 -13.64
CA GLY A 68 14.10 -20.77 -15.06
C GLY A 68 15.05 -19.87 -15.83
N PRO A 69 15.14 -20.02 -17.16
CA PRO A 69 15.90 -19.11 -18.00
C PRO A 69 15.46 -17.67 -17.74
N ARG A 70 16.42 -16.79 -17.46
CA ARG A 70 16.22 -15.35 -17.15
C ARG A 70 15.54 -15.02 -15.81
N ALA A 71 15.23 -15.98 -14.94
CA ALA A 71 14.53 -15.74 -13.66
C ALA A 71 15.24 -14.76 -12.69
N TRP A 72 16.57 -14.69 -12.78
CA TRP A 72 17.46 -13.84 -11.99
C TRP A 72 17.92 -12.55 -12.68
N TRP A 73 17.56 -12.28 -13.94
CA TRP A 73 18.12 -11.14 -14.67
C TRP A 73 17.74 -9.77 -14.07
N GLY A 74 16.62 -9.69 -13.35
CA GLY A 74 16.18 -8.48 -12.65
C GLY A 74 16.86 -8.23 -11.30
N SER A 75 17.63 -9.18 -10.75
CA SER A 75 18.28 -9.02 -9.43
C SER A 75 19.55 -8.17 -9.47
N ALA A 76 20.11 -7.94 -10.67
CA ALA A 76 21.36 -7.20 -10.87
C ALA A 76 21.14 -5.74 -11.32
N LEU A 77 19.89 -5.28 -11.43
CA LEU A 77 19.58 -3.90 -11.79
C LEU A 77 19.68 -2.98 -10.56
N PRO A 78 20.16 -1.74 -10.71
CA PRO A 78 20.15 -0.75 -9.63
C PRO A 78 18.71 -0.44 -9.18
N ARG A 79 18.52 -0.15 -7.89
CA ARG A 79 17.23 0.27 -7.31
C ARG A 79 17.03 1.77 -7.44
#